data_AF-A0A7V2Q7H9-F1
#
_entry.id   AF-A0A7V2Q7H9-F1
#
_cell.length_a   1.000
_cell.length_b   1.000
_cell.length_c   1.000
_cell.angle_alpha   90.00
_cell.angle_beta   90.00
_cell.angle_gamma   90.00
#
_symmetry.space_group_name_H-M   'P 1'
#
loop_
_entity.id
_entity.type
_entity.pdbx_description
1 polymer ?
#
loop_
_entity_poly.entity_id
_entity_poly.type
_entity_poly.pdbx_seq_one_letter_code
_entity_poly.pdbx_strand_id
1 'polypeptide(L)'
;MSNWVKRFLAPPVFEDDEDQARNAALLNTLLWATFGIIVAAAPVLIIFNTSASGVFLSTVIVVLFALAVLGLIRVLHRGRVRLATILVLLLLLVMFTVTIYTFGGIRNTTASGYLIVVFIAGLLLGGRAALVFGLLSMLGALGVFCAERYWTIPIPFTPKVNFDDLGMLFAFSGLMVVLVNLAQRSIVSALERARSSERILADANRELRVERDAFQSRIREMERRSRQFQAAAEVARDIVAARELGDLLNRAVNLIRERFGFYHAGIFLVNDQGEYAVLQAATGKAGRQMLEQGHRLKVGEVGIVGYVTAVGLSRIALDVGADAVHFDNPLLPETRSEMALPLRVGKDVIGALDVQSRDAGAFDEEDVTILQTIADQVAVAIQNARLLHEAQQTVRELETVSGQYTQEAWLTERPRGYRYRGLGVEQVFEYPSEVRQAWQQGDASLPFDREGDASLPFDREGGASLPFDREGGASLPFDREGRLITTPQLEAGGDGGETISSLAVPLKLRDQVLGVLHLRFEDDAASPEMISLVEEMADRLALALESARLFEETQSRARREQTIRQITEQMRRAVDVETILQTTITRLGEAVGAPRVYVRLGTGVEKLSDNNKRS
;
A
#
# COMPACT_ATOMS: atom_id res chain seq x y z
N MET A 1 -69.36 18.71 -29.27
CA MET A 1 -69.97 17.59 -28.51
C MET A 1 -69.88 17.94 -27.03
N SER A 2 -71.00 18.11 -26.31
CA SER A 2 -71.00 18.63 -24.93
C SER A 2 -70.32 17.65 -23.94
N ASN A 3 -69.73 18.15 -22.85
CA ASN A 3 -69.02 17.33 -21.83
C ASN A 3 -69.88 16.20 -21.24
N TRP A 4 -71.21 16.35 -21.27
CA TRP A 4 -72.16 15.32 -20.87
C TRP A 4 -72.14 14.10 -21.80
N VAL A 5 -72.01 14.29 -23.12
CA VAL A 5 -71.96 13.20 -24.11
C VAL A 5 -70.66 12.39 -23.96
N LYS A 6 -69.53 13.06 -23.71
CA LYS A 6 -68.24 12.36 -23.47
C LYS A 6 -68.28 11.51 -22.19
N ARG A 7 -68.90 12.00 -21.11
CA ARG A 7 -69.08 11.22 -19.87
C ARG A 7 -70.07 10.07 -20.01
N PHE A 8 -71.08 10.21 -20.88
CA PHE A 8 -72.06 9.15 -21.14
C PHE A 8 -71.49 8.02 -22.02
N LEU A 9 -70.54 8.34 -22.90
CA LEU A 9 -69.85 7.35 -23.76
C LEU A 9 -68.66 6.67 -23.06
N ALA A 10 -68.08 7.32 -22.03
CA ALA A 10 -66.92 6.78 -21.31
C ALA A 10 -67.32 5.61 -20.39
N PRO A 11 -66.49 4.56 -20.31
CA PRO A 11 -66.74 3.44 -19.41
C PRO A 11 -66.69 3.88 -17.93
N PRO A 12 -67.48 3.25 -17.05
CA PRO A 12 -67.42 3.55 -15.62
C PRO A 12 -66.07 3.11 -15.03
N VAL A 13 -65.45 4.01 -14.28
CA VAL A 13 -64.17 3.78 -13.58
C VAL A 13 -64.49 3.26 -12.17
N PHE A 14 -63.89 2.13 -11.80
CA PHE A 14 -63.95 1.57 -10.45
C PHE A 14 -62.53 1.61 -9.88
N GLU A 15 -62.31 2.30 -8.77
CA GLU A 15 -60.96 2.50 -8.18
C GLU A 15 -60.49 1.29 -7.37
N ASP A 16 -61.40 0.45 -6.86
CA ASP A 16 -61.08 -0.62 -5.91
C ASP A 16 -61.01 -2.04 -6.53
N ASP A 17 -61.41 -2.23 -7.80
CA ASP A 17 -61.43 -3.55 -8.46
C ASP A 17 -61.06 -3.43 -9.96
N GLU A 18 -59.78 -3.70 -10.26
CA GLU A 18 -59.22 -3.66 -11.62
C GLU A 18 -59.92 -4.62 -12.59
N ASP A 19 -60.36 -5.79 -12.10
CA ASP A 19 -61.05 -6.78 -12.94
C ASP A 19 -62.47 -6.32 -13.27
N GLN A 20 -63.16 -5.70 -12.32
CA GLN A 20 -64.48 -5.09 -12.54
C GLN A 20 -64.38 -3.90 -13.51
N ALA A 21 -63.35 -3.07 -13.38
CA ALA A 21 -63.09 -1.95 -14.29
C ALA A 21 -62.79 -2.42 -15.72
N ARG A 22 -61.95 -3.44 -15.89
CA ARG A 22 -61.66 -4.03 -17.21
C ARG A 22 -62.92 -4.60 -17.86
N ASN A 23 -63.70 -5.38 -17.11
CA ASN A 23 -64.92 -5.99 -17.63
C ASN A 23 -65.98 -4.94 -17.99
N ALA A 24 -66.07 -3.86 -17.22
CA ALA A 24 -66.96 -2.74 -17.52
C ALA A 24 -66.54 -1.97 -18.78
N ALA A 25 -65.24 -1.76 -19.00
CA ALA A 25 -64.74 -1.10 -20.19
C ALA A 25 -65.01 -1.92 -21.46
N LEU A 26 -64.76 -3.23 -21.40
CA LEU A 26 -65.08 -4.16 -22.48
C LEU A 26 -66.57 -4.20 -22.76
N LEU A 27 -67.40 -4.31 -21.72
CA LEU A 27 -68.87 -4.33 -21.86
C LEU A 27 -69.40 -3.01 -22.44
N ASN A 28 -68.87 -1.86 -22.02
CA ASN A 28 -69.26 -0.56 -22.56
C ASN A 28 -68.96 -0.47 -24.06
N THR A 29 -67.77 -0.91 -24.46
CA THR A 29 -67.35 -0.93 -25.88
C THR A 29 -68.26 -1.83 -26.69
N LEU A 30 -68.56 -3.03 -26.18
CA LEU A 30 -69.42 -4.00 -26.83
C LEU A 30 -70.87 -3.51 -26.96
N LEU A 31 -71.40 -2.84 -25.94
CA LEU A 31 -72.74 -2.25 -25.97
C LEU A 31 -72.87 -1.17 -27.04
N TRP A 32 -71.91 -0.25 -27.13
CA TRP A 32 -71.93 0.80 -28.16
C TRP A 32 -71.72 0.24 -29.57
N ALA A 33 -70.84 -0.75 -29.73
CA ALA A 33 -70.69 -1.46 -31.00
C ALA A 33 -71.99 -2.16 -31.41
N THR A 34 -72.64 -2.85 -30.48
CA THR A 34 -73.92 -3.53 -30.72
C THR A 34 -75.02 -2.53 -31.09
N PHE A 35 -75.11 -1.40 -30.37
CA PHE A 35 -76.04 -0.32 -30.70
C PHE A 35 -75.80 0.24 -32.12
N GLY A 36 -74.53 0.50 -32.45
CA GLY A 36 -74.14 0.97 -33.78
C GLY A 36 -74.51 -0.01 -34.89
N ILE A 37 -74.26 -1.31 -34.68
CA ILE A 37 -74.63 -2.37 -35.64
C ILE A 37 -76.15 -2.43 -35.83
N ILE A 38 -76.94 -2.37 -34.75
CA ILE A 38 -78.40 -2.39 -34.82
C ILE A 38 -78.92 -1.20 -35.62
N VAL A 39 -78.40 0.01 -35.35
CA VAL A 39 -78.78 1.23 -36.06
C VAL A 39 -78.35 1.17 -37.54
N ALA A 40 -77.15 0.67 -37.83
CA ALA A 40 -76.65 0.53 -39.20
C ALA A 40 -77.39 -0.55 -40.00
N ALA A 41 -77.89 -1.60 -39.36
CA ALA A 41 -78.67 -2.66 -40.00
C ALA A 41 -80.11 -2.22 -40.31
N ALA A 42 -80.65 -1.23 -39.60
CA ALA A 42 -82.04 -0.78 -39.73
C ALA A 42 -82.46 -0.43 -41.18
N PRO A 43 -81.69 0.34 -41.97
CA PRO A 43 -82.08 0.70 -43.34
C PRO A 43 -82.06 -0.51 -44.28
N VAL A 44 -81.10 -1.42 -44.09
CA VAL A 44 -80.97 -2.65 -44.87
C VAL A 44 -82.19 -3.55 -44.64
N LEU A 45 -82.60 -3.71 -43.38
CA LEU A 45 -83.78 -4.50 -43.02
C LEU A 45 -85.10 -3.92 -43.57
N ILE A 46 -85.16 -2.59 -43.77
CA ILE A 46 -86.30 -1.91 -44.38
C ILE A 46 -86.31 -2.12 -45.90
N ILE A 47 -85.16 -2.01 -46.57
CA ILE A 47 -85.03 -2.14 -48.04
C ILE A 47 -85.34 -3.56 -48.53
N PHE A 48 -84.89 -4.58 -47.80
CA PHE A 48 -85.06 -5.98 -48.20
C PHE A 48 -86.46 -6.56 -47.92
N ASN A 49 -87.34 -5.82 -47.24
CA ASN A 49 -88.69 -6.29 -46.95
C ASN A 49 -89.70 -5.73 -47.96
N THR A 50 -90.28 -6.62 -48.77
CA THR A 50 -91.19 -6.26 -49.87
C THR A 50 -92.65 -6.06 -49.43
N SER A 51 -92.99 -6.33 -48.16
CA SER A 51 -94.36 -6.18 -47.63
C SER A 51 -94.46 -5.04 -46.59
N ALA A 52 -95.53 -4.24 -46.66
CA ALA A 52 -95.75 -3.13 -45.73
C ALA A 52 -95.83 -3.58 -44.25
N SER A 53 -96.44 -4.75 -44.00
CA SER A 53 -96.51 -5.36 -42.67
C SER A 53 -95.14 -5.84 -42.17
N GLY A 54 -94.29 -6.36 -43.06
CA GLY A 54 -92.95 -6.81 -42.72
C GLY A 54 -92.00 -5.66 -42.38
N VAL A 55 -92.07 -4.54 -43.13
CA VAL A 55 -91.32 -3.32 -42.84
C VAL A 55 -91.69 -2.76 -41.45
N PHE A 56 -92.98 -2.75 -41.12
CA PHE A 56 -93.44 -2.30 -39.80
C PHE A 56 -92.89 -3.17 -38.68
N LEU A 57 -92.99 -4.50 -38.82
CA LEU A 57 -92.52 -5.44 -37.80
C LEU A 57 -91.00 -5.39 -37.58
N SER A 58 -90.20 -5.34 -38.67
CA SER A 58 -88.74 -5.24 -38.56
C SER A 58 -88.31 -3.93 -37.90
N THR A 59 -88.97 -2.83 -38.22
CA THR A 59 -88.71 -1.51 -37.61
C THR A 59 -89.00 -1.52 -36.10
N VAL A 60 -90.13 -2.10 -35.68
CA VAL A 60 -90.48 -2.22 -34.25
C VAL A 60 -89.44 -3.06 -33.51
N ILE A 61 -89.02 -4.20 -34.07
CA ILE A 61 -88.02 -5.08 -33.47
C ILE A 61 -86.68 -4.37 -33.29
N VAL A 62 -86.19 -3.67 -34.32
CA VAL A 62 -84.94 -2.90 -34.27
C VAL A 62 -84.99 -1.80 -33.21
N VAL A 63 -86.10 -1.05 -33.14
CA VAL A 63 -86.27 0.02 -32.13
C VAL A 63 -86.29 -0.56 -30.72
N LEU A 64 -86.99 -1.68 -30.50
CA LEU A 64 -87.03 -2.35 -29.19
C LEU A 64 -85.64 -2.81 -28.75
N PHE A 65 -84.85 -3.42 -29.64
CA PHE A 65 -83.48 -3.83 -29.33
C PHE A 65 -82.56 -2.63 -29.06
N ALA A 66 -82.66 -1.57 -29.84
CA ALA A 66 -81.89 -0.34 -29.63
C ALA A 66 -82.19 0.29 -28.26
N LEU A 67 -83.47 0.35 -27.86
CA LEU A 67 -83.88 0.84 -26.54
C LEU A 67 -83.40 -0.07 -25.41
N ALA A 68 -83.43 -1.40 -25.61
CA ALA A 68 -82.92 -2.35 -24.64
C ALA A 68 -81.40 -2.18 -24.41
N VAL A 69 -80.61 -1.99 -25.47
CA VAL A 69 -79.17 -1.73 -25.38
C VAL A 69 -78.89 -0.41 -24.63
N LEU A 70 -79.64 0.66 -24.91
CA LEU A 70 -79.53 1.92 -24.16
C LEU A 70 -79.89 1.76 -22.67
N GLY A 71 -80.92 0.95 -22.37
CA GLY A 71 -81.25 0.58 -21.00
C GLY A 71 -80.11 -0.16 -20.28
N LEU A 72 -79.42 -1.05 -20.99
CA LEU A 72 -78.29 -1.82 -20.45
C LEU A 72 -77.04 -0.97 -20.23
N ILE A 73 -76.77 0.01 -21.10
CA ILE A 73 -75.73 1.03 -20.86
C ILE A 73 -76.02 1.77 -19.55
N ARG A 74 -77.29 2.12 -19.30
CA ARG A 74 -77.68 2.77 -18.05
C ARG A 74 -77.51 1.85 -16.82
N VAL A 75 -77.74 0.55 -16.95
CA VAL A 75 -77.49 -0.44 -15.88
C VAL A 75 -75.99 -0.57 -15.59
N LEU A 76 -75.16 -0.59 -16.64
CA LEU A 76 -73.70 -0.61 -16.51
C LEU A 76 -73.19 0.64 -15.75
N HIS A 77 -73.70 1.82 -16.09
CA HIS A 77 -73.34 3.07 -15.41
C HIS A 77 -73.88 3.16 -13.97
N ARG A 78 -74.84 2.32 -13.57
CA ARG A 78 -75.29 2.17 -12.18
C ARG A 78 -74.40 1.24 -11.34
N GLY A 79 -73.27 0.79 -11.88
CA GLY A 79 -72.29 -0.03 -11.17
C GLY A 79 -72.60 -1.53 -11.15
N ARG A 80 -73.71 -1.98 -11.76
CA ARG A 80 -74.12 -3.40 -11.76
C ARG A 80 -73.55 -4.15 -12.97
N VAL A 81 -72.22 -4.23 -13.07
CA VAL A 81 -71.50 -4.76 -14.25
C VAL A 81 -71.91 -6.20 -14.58
N ARG A 82 -71.87 -7.12 -13.61
CA ARG A 82 -72.22 -8.54 -13.84
C ARG A 82 -73.66 -8.73 -14.32
N LEU A 83 -74.60 -7.99 -13.73
CA LEU A 83 -76.02 -8.04 -14.10
C LEU A 83 -76.22 -7.47 -15.52
N ALA A 84 -75.56 -6.35 -15.85
CA ALA A 84 -75.56 -5.81 -17.20
C ALA A 84 -75.02 -6.82 -18.22
N THR A 85 -73.92 -7.50 -17.93
CA THR A 85 -73.34 -8.52 -18.83
C THR A 85 -74.29 -9.69 -19.08
N ILE A 86 -74.91 -10.24 -18.03
CA ILE A 86 -75.87 -11.34 -18.16
C ILE A 86 -77.08 -10.91 -19.01
N LEU A 87 -77.62 -9.71 -18.74
CA LEU A 87 -78.76 -9.19 -19.49
C LEU A 87 -78.42 -8.90 -20.97
N VAL A 88 -77.21 -8.42 -21.26
CA VAL A 88 -76.74 -8.24 -22.65
C VAL A 88 -76.65 -9.58 -23.37
N LEU A 89 -76.10 -10.60 -22.73
CA LEU A 89 -75.99 -11.93 -23.34
C LEU A 89 -77.36 -12.55 -23.59
N LEU A 90 -78.31 -12.41 -22.65
CA LEU A 90 -79.69 -12.82 -22.83
C LEU A 90 -80.37 -12.03 -23.95
N LEU A 91 -80.14 -10.71 -24.03
CA LEU A 91 -80.67 -9.88 -25.10
C LEU A 91 -80.15 -10.32 -26.47
N LEU A 92 -78.85 -10.56 -26.60
CA LEU A 92 -78.23 -11.06 -27.83
C LEU A 92 -78.76 -12.45 -28.19
N LEU A 93 -78.92 -13.35 -27.22
CA LEU A 93 -79.50 -14.66 -27.43
C LEU A 93 -80.91 -14.56 -28.03
N VAL A 94 -81.77 -13.74 -27.41
CA VAL A 94 -83.14 -13.48 -27.90
C VAL A 94 -83.10 -12.82 -29.28
N MET A 95 -82.24 -11.82 -29.48
CA MET A 95 -82.06 -11.13 -30.75
C MET A 95 -81.69 -12.08 -31.88
N PHE A 96 -80.68 -12.93 -31.67
CA PHE A 96 -80.30 -13.93 -32.66
C PHE A 96 -81.42 -14.95 -32.89
N THR A 97 -82.08 -15.43 -31.83
CA THR A 97 -83.21 -16.37 -31.95
C THR A 97 -84.33 -15.78 -32.84
N VAL A 98 -84.73 -14.53 -32.59
CA VAL A 98 -85.75 -13.81 -33.38
C VAL A 98 -85.27 -13.57 -34.82
N THR A 99 -84.00 -13.21 -35.01
CA THR A 99 -83.44 -12.96 -36.33
C THR A 99 -83.34 -14.24 -37.16
N ILE A 100 -82.92 -15.35 -36.57
CA ILE A 100 -82.87 -16.68 -37.22
C ILE A 100 -84.30 -17.11 -37.61
N TYR A 101 -85.26 -16.90 -36.71
CA TYR A 101 -86.67 -17.16 -36.98
C TYR A 101 -87.20 -16.32 -38.16
N THR A 102 -86.78 -15.06 -38.26
CA THR A 102 -87.29 -14.12 -39.26
C THR A 102 -86.60 -14.23 -40.63
N PHE A 103 -85.29 -14.54 -40.66
CA PHE A 103 -84.45 -14.45 -41.86
C PHE A 103 -84.04 -15.81 -42.46
N GLY A 104 -84.69 -16.91 -42.11
CA GLY A 104 -84.58 -18.16 -42.89
C GLY A 104 -83.96 -19.36 -42.19
N GLY A 105 -84.22 -19.52 -40.89
CA GLY A 105 -84.02 -20.79 -40.20
C GLY A 105 -82.57 -21.08 -39.80
N ILE A 106 -82.37 -22.26 -39.22
CA ILE A 106 -81.11 -22.63 -38.52
C ILE A 106 -79.90 -22.76 -39.46
N ARG A 107 -80.12 -22.93 -40.77
CA ARG A 107 -79.07 -23.03 -41.79
C ARG A 107 -78.52 -21.67 -42.25
N ASN A 108 -79.18 -20.57 -41.90
CA ASN A 108 -78.68 -19.24 -42.25
C ASN A 108 -77.41 -18.92 -41.43
N THR A 109 -76.51 -18.12 -42.00
CA THR A 109 -75.30 -17.62 -41.34
C THR A 109 -75.59 -16.90 -40.02
N THR A 110 -76.81 -16.40 -39.82
CA THR A 110 -77.30 -15.81 -38.56
C THR A 110 -77.28 -16.80 -37.39
N ALA A 111 -77.32 -18.11 -37.63
CA ALA A 111 -77.21 -19.14 -36.60
C ALA A 111 -75.81 -19.19 -35.95
N SER A 112 -74.77 -18.69 -36.63
CA SER A 112 -73.44 -18.49 -36.04
C SER A 112 -73.45 -17.45 -34.89
N GLY A 113 -74.50 -16.62 -34.80
CA GLY A 113 -74.74 -15.70 -33.69
C GLY A 113 -74.79 -16.38 -32.32
N TYR A 114 -75.28 -17.63 -32.26
CA TYR A 114 -75.24 -18.43 -31.02
C TYR A 114 -73.80 -18.68 -30.54
N LEU A 115 -72.85 -18.89 -31.45
CA LEU A 115 -71.43 -19.06 -31.10
C LEU A 115 -70.82 -17.76 -30.58
N ILE A 116 -71.22 -16.62 -31.13
CA ILE A 116 -70.80 -15.29 -30.67
C ILE A 116 -71.28 -15.06 -29.23
N VAL A 117 -72.53 -15.45 -28.89
CA VAL A 117 -73.05 -15.35 -27.51
C VAL A 117 -72.21 -16.20 -26.55
N VAL A 118 -71.86 -17.44 -26.93
CA VAL A 118 -71.00 -18.32 -26.12
C VAL A 118 -69.60 -17.75 -25.93
N PHE A 119 -69.01 -17.21 -26.99
CA PHE A 119 -67.70 -16.59 -26.96
C PHE A 119 -67.67 -15.37 -26.03
N ILE A 120 -68.62 -14.44 -26.18
CA ILE A 120 -68.73 -13.25 -25.33
C ILE A 120 -69.00 -13.66 -23.87
N ALA A 121 -69.83 -14.68 -23.64
CA ALA A 121 -70.11 -15.19 -22.30
C ALA A 121 -68.85 -15.74 -21.63
N GLY A 122 -68.03 -16.51 -22.36
CA GLY A 122 -66.77 -17.02 -21.82
C GLY A 122 -65.72 -15.96 -21.60
N LEU A 123 -65.66 -14.94 -22.47
CA LEU A 123 -64.71 -13.84 -22.33
C LEU A 123 -65.04 -12.92 -21.15
N LEU A 124 -66.32 -12.58 -20.94
CA LEU A 124 -66.72 -11.58 -19.94
C LEU A 124 -67.11 -12.17 -18.58
N LEU A 125 -67.61 -13.41 -18.53
CA LEU A 125 -68.10 -14.05 -17.29
C LEU A 125 -67.36 -15.36 -16.97
N GLY A 126 -66.43 -15.78 -17.82
CA GLY A 126 -65.59 -16.96 -17.63
C GLY A 126 -66.22 -18.27 -18.09
N GLY A 127 -65.43 -19.35 -18.03
CA GLY A 127 -65.80 -20.66 -18.58
C GLY A 127 -67.11 -21.28 -18.06
N ARG A 128 -67.52 -20.99 -16.82
CA ARG A 128 -68.83 -21.45 -16.29
C ARG A 128 -70.00 -20.77 -17.01
N ALA A 129 -69.87 -19.50 -17.34
CA ALA A 129 -70.88 -18.78 -18.09
C ALA A 129 -70.90 -19.21 -19.57
N ALA A 130 -69.73 -19.49 -20.17
CA ALA A 130 -69.68 -20.09 -21.52
C ALA A 130 -70.47 -21.41 -21.60
N LEU A 131 -70.36 -22.26 -20.58
CA LEU A 131 -71.14 -23.51 -20.50
C LEU A 131 -72.65 -23.25 -20.42
N VAL A 132 -73.08 -22.36 -19.50
CA VAL A 132 -74.49 -22.03 -19.31
C VAL A 132 -75.09 -21.41 -20.57
N PHE A 133 -74.44 -20.41 -21.16
CA PHE A 133 -74.89 -19.77 -22.38
C PHE A 133 -74.74 -20.68 -23.61
N GLY A 134 -73.78 -21.62 -23.61
CA GLY A 134 -73.69 -22.68 -24.60
C GLY A 134 -74.92 -23.58 -24.59
N LEU A 135 -75.34 -24.03 -23.40
CA LEU A 135 -76.53 -24.84 -23.23
C LEU A 135 -77.81 -24.05 -23.58
N LEU A 136 -77.90 -22.78 -23.18
CA LEU A 136 -79.02 -21.90 -23.57
C LEU A 136 -79.08 -21.65 -25.08
N SER A 137 -77.94 -21.44 -25.73
CA SER A 137 -77.82 -21.33 -27.19
C SER A 137 -78.24 -22.63 -27.89
N MET A 138 -77.85 -23.79 -27.36
CA MET A 138 -78.31 -25.09 -27.86
C MET A 138 -79.82 -25.27 -27.71
N LEU A 139 -80.40 -24.88 -26.57
CA LEU A 139 -81.85 -24.90 -26.35
C LEU A 139 -82.60 -23.93 -27.28
N GLY A 140 -82.06 -22.72 -27.48
CA GLY A 140 -82.62 -21.75 -28.43
C GLY A 140 -82.60 -22.27 -29.86
N ALA A 141 -81.47 -22.86 -30.28
CA ALA A 141 -81.34 -23.51 -31.58
C ALA A 141 -82.29 -24.70 -31.75
N LEU A 142 -82.44 -25.55 -30.71
CA LEU A 142 -83.41 -26.65 -30.70
C LEU A 142 -84.84 -26.14 -30.85
N GLY A 143 -85.19 -25.06 -30.14
CA GLY A 143 -86.51 -24.42 -30.24
C GLY A 143 -86.81 -23.94 -31.66
N VAL A 144 -85.85 -23.26 -32.31
CA VAL A 144 -85.99 -22.84 -33.71
C VAL A 144 -86.05 -24.03 -34.65
N PHE A 145 -85.24 -25.07 -34.45
CA PHE A 145 -85.26 -26.30 -35.25
C PHE A 145 -86.60 -27.03 -35.16
N CYS A 146 -87.16 -27.18 -33.96
CA CYS A 146 -88.46 -27.78 -33.76
C CYS A 146 -89.57 -26.96 -34.43
N ALA A 147 -89.50 -25.63 -34.33
CA ALA A 147 -90.42 -24.73 -35.01
C ALA A 147 -90.31 -24.88 -36.55
N GLU A 148 -89.10 -24.96 -37.11
CA GLU A 148 -88.88 -25.11 -38.55
C GLU A 148 -89.30 -26.51 -39.07
N ARG A 149 -89.19 -27.56 -38.25
CA ARG A 149 -89.48 -28.95 -38.64
C ARG A 149 -90.96 -29.33 -38.56
N TYR A 150 -91.69 -28.86 -37.55
CA TYR A 150 -93.07 -29.30 -37.25
C TYR A 150 -94.14 -28.23 -37.47
N TRP A 151 -93.77 -26.96 -37.67
CA TRP A 151 -94.71 -25.84 -37.87
C TRP A 151 -94.62 -25.29 -39.30
N THR A 152 -95.75 -24.88 -39.89
CA THR A 152 -95.81 -24.21 -41.21
C THR A 152 -95.34 -22.76 -41.10
N ILE A 153 -94.02 -22.56 -41.03
CA ILE A 153 -93.41 -21.25 -41.29
C ILE A 153 -93.23 -21.14 -42.82
N PRO A 154 -93.81 -20.14 -43.51
CA PRO A 154 -93.59 -19.95 -44.94
C PRO A 154 -92.22 -19.31 -45.15
N ILE A 155 -91.16 -20.12 -45.14
CA ILE A 155 -89.81 -19.67 -45.49
C ILE A 155 -89.60 -19.95 -46.98
N PRO A 156 -89.34 -18.94 -47.82
CA PRO A 156 -89.45 -19.09 -49.27
C PRO A 156 -88.33 -19.90 -49.96
N PHE A 157 -87.24 -20.32 -49.29
CA PHE A 157 -86.04 -20.81 -50.02
C PHE A 157 -85.15 -21.89 -49.37
N THR A 158 -85.61 -22.73 -48.42
CA THR A 158 -84.74 -23.80 -47.85
C THR A 158 -85.35 -25.21 -47.93
N PRO A 159 -84.56 -26.25 -48.30
CA PRO A 159 -85.00 -27.65 -48.23
C PRO A 159 -85.20 -28.07 -46.77
N LYS A 160 -86.06 -29.08 -46.52
CA LYS A 160 -86.36 -29.61 -45.17
C LYS A 160 -85.07 -29.77 -44.34
N VAL A 161 -85.13 -29.27 -43.11
CA VAL A 161 -84.01 -29.37 -42.16
C VAL A 161 -83.85 -30.82 -41.69
N ASN A 162 -82.62 -31.30 -41.65
CA ASN A 162 -82.26 -32.62 -41.15
C ASN A 162 -81.65 -32.50 -39.75
N PHE A 163 -81.66 -33.60 -38.99
CA PHE A 163 -81.01 -33.62 -37.68
C PHE A 163 -79.50 -33.33 -37.74
N ASP A 164 -78.86 -33.54 -38.90
CA ASP A 164 -77.45 -33.24 -39.14
C ASP A 164 -77.12 -31.75 -38.98
N ASP A 165 -78.04 -30.86 -39.35
CA ASP A 165 -77.83 -29.39 -39.26
C ASP A 165 -77.79 -28.92 -37.81
N LEU A 166 -78.67 -29.49 -36.97
CA LEU A 166 -78.69 -29.23 -35.53
C LEU A 166 -77.46 -29.85 -34.85
N GLY A 167 -77.07 -31.06 -35.28
CA GLY A 167 -75.87 -31.74 -34.81
C GLY A 167 -74.59 -30.93 -35.06
N MET A 168 -74.43 -30.32 -36.24
CA MET A 168 -73.28 -29.45 -36.53
C MET A 168 -73.25 -28.22 -35.62
N LEU A 169 -74.38 -27.54 -35.41
CA LEU A 169 -74.43 -26.35 -34.56
C LEU A 169 -74.10 -26.67 -33.09
N PHE A 170 -74.57 -27.82 -32.59
CA PHE A 170 -74.21 -28.30 -31.25
C PHE A 170 -72.74 -28.66 -31.16
N ALA A 171 -72.18 -29.33 -32.18
CA ALA A 171 -70.76 -29.64 -32.24
C ALA A 171 -69.89 -28.38 -32.24
N PHE A 172 -70.20 -27.37 -33.05
CA PHE A 172 -69.48 -26.09 -33.06
C PHE A 172 -69.63 -25.32 -31.74
N SER A 173 -70.82 -25.35 -31.13
CA SER A 173 -71.05 -24.70 -29.83
C SER A 173 -70.25 -25.38 -28.72
N GLY A 174 -70.25 -26.72 -28.67
CA GLY A 174 -69.44 -27.51 -27.74
C GLY A 174 -67.94 -27.26 -27.94
N LEU A 175 -67.47 -27.27 -29.20
CA LEU A 175 -66.09 -26.94 -29.53
C LEU A 175 -65.70 -25.53 -29.08
N MET A 176 -66.57 -24.53 -29.31
CA MET A 176 -66.32 -23.16 -28.87
C MET A 176 -66.21 -23.04 -27.35
N VAL A 177 -67.07 -23.72 -26.60
CA VAL A 177 -66.96 -23.75 -25.13
C VAL A 177 -65.61 -24.32 -24.69
N VAL A 178 -65.17 -25.44 -25.30
CA VAL A 178 -63.88 -26.05 -24.99
C VAL A 178 -62.72 -25.12 -25.33
N LEU A 179 -62.71 -24.53 -26.53
CA LEU A 179 -61.67 -23.62 -26.98
C LEU A 179 -61.56 -22.38 -26.09
N VAL A 180 -62.68 -21.77 -25.73
CA VAL A 180 -62.68 -20.59 -24.84
C VAL A 180 -62.20 -20.95 -23.45
N ASN A 181 -62.58 -22.13 -22.92
CA ASN A 181 -62.09 -22.59 -21.62
C ASN A 181 -60.57 -22.83 -21.63
N LEU A 182 -60.05 -23.45 -22.69
CA LEU A 182 -58.61 -23.68 -22.86
C LEU A 182 -57.84 -22.37 -23.00
N ALA A 183 -58.32 -21.45 -23.83
CA ALA A 183 -57.70 -20.14 -24.03
C ALA A 183 -57.67 -19.33 -22.73
N GLN A 184 -58.78 -19.33 -21.97
CA GLN A 184 -58.84 -18.64 -20.70
C GLN A 184 -57.83 -19.21 -19.70
N ARG A 185 -57.75 -20.54 -19.58
CA ARG A 185 -56.77 -21.19 -18.69
C ARG A 185 -55.34 -20.90 -19.09
N SER A 186 -55.02 -20.95 -20.39
CA SER A 186 -53.66 -20.72 -20.86
C SER A 186 -53.22 -19.27 -20.60
N ILE A 187 -54.06 -18.29 -20.91
CA ILE A 187 -53.79 -16.85 -20.71
C ILE A 187 -53.57 -16.54 -19.23
N VAL A 188 -54.44 -17.03 -18.35
CA VAL A 188 -54.30 -16.80 -16.90
C VAL A 188 -52.99 -17.40 -16.39
N SER A 189 -52.69 -18.65 -16.74
CA SER A 189 -51.45 -19.32 -16.31
C SER A 189 -50.18 -18.64 -16.87
N ALA A 190 -50.26 -18.05 -18.06
CA ALA A 190 -49.15 -17.34 -18.68
C ALA A 190 -48.93 -15.99 -17.99
N LEU A 191 -50.00 -15.28 -17.68
CA LEU A 191 -49.94 -14.00 -16.98
C LEU A 191 -49.44 -14.16 -15.53
N GLU A 192 -49.88 -15.21 -14.83
CA GLU A 192 -49.37 -15.55 -13.50
C GLU A 192 -47.87 -15.84 -13.52
N ARG A 193 -47.40 -16.65 -14.49
CA ARG A 193 -45.97 -16.93 -14.68
C ARG A 193 -45.17 -15.67 -15.03
N ALA A 194 -45.71 -14.79 -15.85
CA ALA A 194 -45.06 -13.52 -16.19
C ALA A 194 -44.93 -12.62 -14.95
N ARG A 195 -46.02 -12.44 -14.20
CA ARG A 195 -46.02 -11.65 -12.95
C ARG A 195 -45.10 -12.23 -11.88
N SER A 196 -45.04 -13.56 -11.74
CA SER A 196 -44.12 -14.18 -10.77
C SER A 196 -42.65 -14.00 -11.17
N SER A 197 -42.33 -14.12 -12.47
CA SER A 197 -40.98 -13.88 -12.97
C SER A 197 -40.53 -12.44 -12.74
N GLU A 198 -41.40 -11.47 -13.00
CA GLU A 198 -41.13 -10.06 -12.74
C GLU A 198 -40.85 -9.77 -11.26
N ARG A 199 -41.62 -10.38 -10.35
CA ARG A 199 -41.37 -10.27 -8.90
C ARG A 199 -40.02 -10.86 -8.50
N ILE A 200 -39.69 -12.06 -8.99
CA ILE A 200 -38.39 -12.70 -8.70
C ILE A 200 -37.23 -11.84 -9.21
N LEU A 201 -37.36 -11.29 -10.42
CA LEU A 201 -36.36 -10.37 -10.98
C LEU A 201 -36.23 -9.08 -10.18
N ALA A 202 -37.35 -8.53 -9.69
CA ALA A 202 -37.34 -7.35 -8.84
C ALA A 202 -36.64 -7.62 -7.50
N ASP A 203 -36.93 -8.75 -6.87
CA ASP A 203 -36.32 -9.16 -5.60
C ASP A 203 -34.82 -9.45 -5.77
N ALA A 204 -34.42 -10.20 -6.80
CA ALA A 204 -33.01 -10.47 -7.10
C ALA A 204 -32.23 -9.18 -7.40
N ASN A 205 -32.81 -8.24 -8.15
CA ASN A 205 -32.19 -6.95 -8.40
C ASN A 205 -32.04 -6.11 -7.13
N ARG A 206 -33.00 -6.18 -6.20
CA ARG A 206 -32.91 -5.49 -4.91
C ARG A 206 -31.78 -6.07 -4.07
N GLU A 207 -31.68 -7.40 -3.98
CA GLU A 207 -30.62 -8.09 -3.24
C GLU A 207 -29.23 -7.75 -3.79
N LEU A 208 -29.05 -7.83 -5.11
CA LEU A 208 -27.80 -7.46 -5.78
C LEU A 208 -27.40 -6.00 -5.56
N ARG A 209 -28.36 -5.08 -5.42
CA ARG A 209 -28.06 -3.67 -5.10
C ARG A 209 -27.52 -3.52 -3.69
N VAL A 210 -28.16 -4.16 -2.71
CA VAL A 210 -27.70 -4.13 -1.32
C VAL A 210 -26.28 -4.72 -1.20
N GLU A 211 -26.03 -5.85 -1.84
CA GLU A 211 -24.71 -6.49 -1.83
C GLU A 211 -23.64 -5.62 -2.51
N ARG A 212 -23.96 -5.03 -3.67
CA ARG A 212 -23.05 -4.12 -4.40
C ARG A 212 -22.70 -2.89 -3.55
N ASP A 213 -23.69 -2.28 -2.90
CA ASP A 213 -23.46 -1.09 -2.07
C ASP A 213 -22.59 -1.43 -0.86
N ALA A 214 -22.84 -2.59 -0.22
CA ALA A 214 -21.99 -3.10 0.86
C ALA A 214 -20.56 -3.37 0.37
N PHE A 215 -20.39 -3.99 -0.80
CA PHE A 215 -19.08 -4.25 -1.38
C PHE A 215 -18.32 -2.96 -1.68
N GLN A 216 -18.97 -1.96 -2.27
CA GLN A 216 -18.36 -0.65 -2.52
C GLN A 216 -17.97 0.09 -1.24
N SER A 217 -18.73 -0.06 -0.16
CA SER A 217 -18.36 0.51 1.14
C SER A 217 -17.05 -0.09 1.66
N ARG A 218 -16.89 -1.42 1.57
CA ARG A 218 -15.66 -2.12 1.98
C ARG A 218 -14.47 -1.75 1.12
N ILE A 219 -14.66 -1.59 -0.19
CA ILE A 219 -13.59 -1.11 -1.08
C ILE A 219 -13.13 0.29 -0.67
N ARG A 220 -14.06 1.23 -0.45
CA ARG A 220 -13.70 2.60 -0.04
C ARG A 220 -12.97 2.64 1.29
N GLU A 221 -13.38 1.81 2.24
CA GLU A 221 -12.69 1.68 3.52
C GLU A 221 -11.28 1.11 3.35
N MET A 222 -11.11 0.06 2.54
CA MET A 222 -9.80 -0.52 2.23
C MET A 222 -8.88 0.48 1.52
N GLU A 223 -9.40 1.25 0.56
CA GLU A 223 -8.65 2.31 -0.12
C GLU A 223 -8.23 3.44 0.82
N ARG A 224 -9.09 3.80 1.80
CA ARG A 224 -8.73 4.78 2.84
C ARG A 224 -7.59 4.25 3.70
N ARG A 225 -7.71 3.01 4.21
CA ARG A 225 -6.66 2.36 5.01
C ARG A 225 -5.35 2.26 4.23
N SER A 226 -5.41 1.83 2.97
CA SER A 226 -4.23 1.74 2.10
C SER A 226 -3.52 3.09 1.94
N ARG A 227 -4.27 4.17 1.70
CA ARG A 227 -3.70 5.53 1.62
C ARG A 227 -3.04 5.97 2.93
N GLN A 228 -3.64 5.66 4.08
CA GLN A 228 -3.04 5.96 5.39
C GLN A 228 -1.74 5.19 5.61
N PHE A 229 -1.71 3.90 5.27
CA PHE A 229 -0.48 3.10 5.31
C PHE A 229 0.60 3.63 4.37
N GLN A 230 0.22 4.06 3.17
CA GLN A 230 1.17 4.62 2.20
C GLN A 230 1.78 5.94 2.68
N ALA A 231 0.99 6.81 3.31
CA ALA A 231 1.48 8.03 3.94
C ALA A 231 2.43 7.73 5.11
N ALA A 232 2.12 6.74 5.95
CA ALA A 232 3.01 6.27 7.01
C ALA A 232 4.34 5.73 6.45
N ALA A 233 4.28 4.98 5.34
CA ALA A 233 5.46 4.46 4.66
C ALA A 233 6.32 5.56 3.98
N GLU A 234 5.70 6.64 3.50
CA GLU A 234 6.42 7.83 3.03
C GLU A 234 7.15 8.53 4.17
N VAL A 235 6.49 8.77 5.30
CA VAL A 235 7.11 9.34 6.51
C VAL A 235 8.28 8.47 6.98
N ALA A 236 8.09 7.14 7.02
CA ALA A 236 9.16 6.21 7.39
C ALA A 236 10.37 6.30 6.44
N ARG A 237 10.14 6.41 5.12
CA ARG A 237 11.23 6.56 4.14
C ARG A 237 12.01 7.87 4.32
N ASP A 238 11.31 8.97 4.57
CA ASP A 238 11.96 10.27 4.80
C ASP A 238 12.82 10.28 6.08
N ILE A 239 12.47 9.46 7.07
CA ILE A 239 13.22 9.28 8.32
C ILE A 239 14.49 8.45 8.09
N VAL A 240 14.42 7.36 7.30
CA VAL A 240 15.56 6.45 7.04
C VAL A 240 16.69 7.11 6.24
N ALA A 241 16.43 8.22 5.55
CA ALA A 241 17.46 8.95 4.78
C ALA A 241 18.51 9.66 5.66
N ALA A 242 18.27 9.81 6.96
CA ALA A 242 19.20 10.48 7.87
C ALA A 242 20.41 9.58 8.21
N ARG A 243 21.62 10.14 8.07
CA ARG A 243 22.89 9.43 8.37
C ARG A 243 23.27 9.48 9.84
N GLU A 244 22.81 10.49 10.57
CA GLU A 244 23.09 10.67 11.99
C GLU A 244 21.83 10.42 12.83
N LEU A 245 22.02 9.75 13.97
CA LEU A 245 20.91 9.37 14.86
C LEU A 245 20.16 10.59 15.40
N GLY A 246 20.85 11.67 15.75
CA GLY A 246 20.22 12.89 16.26
C GLY A 246 19.29 13.55 15.22
N ASP A 247 19.75 13.67 13.98
CA ASP A 247 18.96 14.23 12.88
C ASP A 247 17.75 13.36 12.54
N LEU A 248 17.93 12.04 12.54
CA LEU A 248 16.86 11.08 12.32
C LEU A 248 15.73 11.25 13.33
N LEU A 249 16.09 11.26 14.61
CA LEU A 249 15.13 11.38 15.71
C LEU A 249 14.40 12.72 15.68
N ASN A 250 15.13 13.82 15.48
CA ASN A 250 14.55 15.16 15.36
C ASN A 250 13.60 15.27 14.16
N ARG A 251 13.96 14.69 13.02
CA ARG A 251 13.11 14.70 11.83
C ARG A 251 11.85 13.88 12.05
N ALA A 252 11.96 12.70 12.68
CA ALA A 252 10.83 11.84 12.98
C ALA A 252 9.79 12.56 13.86
N VAL A 253 10.20 13.15 14.99
CA VAL A 253 9.25 13.81 15.90
C VAL A 253 8.59 15.03 15.26
N ASN A 254 9.32 15.80 14.43
CA ASN A 254 8.75 16.96 13.73
C ASN A 254 7.75 16.54 12.64
N LEU A 255 8.06 15.51 11.84
CA LEU A 255 7.14 14.99 10.82
C LEU A 255 5.86 14.42 11.45
N ILE A 256 5.99 13.68 12.55
CA ILE A 256 4.85 13.14 13.30
C ILE A 256 3.97 14.30 13.81
N ARG A 257 4.58 15.32 14.43
CA ARG A 257 3.84 16.49 14.91
C ARG A 257 3.16 17.26 13.77
N GLU A 258 3.85 17.54 12.67
CA GLU A 258 3.34 18.37 11.58
C GLU A 258 2.24 17.68 10.77
N ARG A 259 2.39 16.39 10.47
CA ARG A 259 1.42 15.67 9.62
C ARG A 259 0.17 15.23 10.36
N PHE A 260 0.29 14.92 11.66
CA PHE A 260 -0.84 14.46 12.46
C PHE A 260 -1.41 15.58 13.36
N GLY A 261 -0.77 16.75 13.42
CA GLY A 261 -1.31 17.92 14.12
C GLY A 261 -1.23 17.84 15.64
N PHE A 262 -0.34 17.01 16.20
CA PHE A 262 -0.22 16.83 17.64
C PHE A 262 0.35 18.06 18.35
N TYR A 263 0.02 18.20 19.64
CA TYR A 263 0.55 19.27 20.47
C TYR A 263 2.05 19.09 20.73
N HIS A 264 2.43 17.86 21.10
CA HIS A 264 3.80 17.47 21.37
C HIS A 264 4.07 16.04 20.89
N ALA A 265 5.33 15.79 20.56
CA ALA A 265 5.87 14.48 20.24
C ALA A 265 7.31 14.40 20.75
N GLY A 266 7.69 13.26 21.31
CA GLY A 266 9.01 12.98 21.85
C GLY A 266 9.43 11.52 21.63
N ILE A 267 10.73 11.29 21.44
CA ILE A 267 11.31 9.95 21.39
C ILE A 267 12.22 9.77 22.58
N PHE A 268 11.95 8.73 23.36
CA PHE A 268 12.77 8.26 24.46
C PHE A 268 13.51 7.00 24.05
N LEU A 269 14.80 6.92 24.34
CA LEU A 269 15.58 5.69 24.16
C LEU A 269 15.97 5.13 25.52
N VAL A 270 15.88 3.82 25.65
CA VAL A 270 16.33 3.12 26.87
C VAL A 270 17.86 3.14 26.91
N ASN A 271 18.43 3.46 28.07
CA ASN A 271 19.88 3.41 28.28
C ASN A 271 20.41 1.97 28.29
N ASP A 272 21.72 1.78 28.15
CA ASP A 272 22.34 0.44 28.05
C ASP A 272 22.09 -0.44 29.28
N GLN A 273 21.80 0.17 30.44
CA GLN A 273 21.48 -0.53 31.69
C GLN A 273 20.00 -0.93 31.81
N GLY A 274 19.12 -0.45 30.93
CA GLY A 274 17.67 -0.74 30.97
C GLY A 274 16.89 0.01 32.06
N GLU A 275 17.53 0.91 32.81
CA GLU A 275 16.93 1.54 33.99
C GLU A 275 16.13 2.81 33.64
N TYR A 276 16.60 3.58 32.65
CA TYR A 276 16.01 4.86 32.29
C TYR A 276 15.68 4.96 30.80
N ALA A 277 14.48 5.46 30.52
CA ALA A 277 14.09 5.97 29.22
C ALA A 277 14.49 7.45 29.15
N VAL A 278 15.48 7.78 28.35
CA VAL A 278 16.06 9.14 28.23
C VAL A 278 15.49 9.82 27.00
N LEU A 279 15.01 11.05 27.13
CA LEU A 279 14.50 11.83 26.00
C LEU A 279 15.65 12.20 25.05
N GLN A 280 15.53 11.82 23.78
CA GLN A 280 16.57 12.04 22.76
C GLN A 280 16.15 13.04 21.68
N ALA A 281 14.86 13.14 21.40
CA ALA A 281 14.30 14.16 20.52
C ALA A 281 12.91 14.56 20.98
N ALA A 282 12.55 15.83 20.81
CA ALA A 282 11.28 16.36 21.28
C ALA A 282 10.89 17.63 20.53
N THR A 283 9.59 17.87 20.36
CA THR A 283 9.08 19.00 19.59
C THR A 283 8.70 20.21 20.45
N GLY A 284 8.73 21.40 19.82
CA GLY A 284 8.31 22.65 20.45
C GLY A 284 9.29 23.22 21.47
N LYS A 285 8.88 24.29 22.16
CA LYS A 285 9.71 24.97 23.19
C LYS A 285 9.94 24.06 24.41
N ALA A 286 8.89 23.37 24.86
CA ALA A 286 8.94 22.43 25.96
C ALA A 286 9.93 21.28 25.68
N GLY A 287 9.89 20.71 24.47
CA GLY A 287 10.82 19.67 24.04
C GLY A 287 12.29 20.08 24.16
N ARG A 288 12.64 21.27 23.66
CA ARG A 288 14.01 21.80 23.76
C ARG A 288 14.47 21.94 25.21
N GLN A 289 13.61 22.50 26.07
CA GLN A 289 13.93 22.66 27.49
C GLN A 289 14.11 21.32 28.21
N MET A 290 13.30 20.31 27.87
CA MET A 290 13.46 18.95 28.42
C MET A 290 14.76 18.28 27.97
N LEU A 291 15.16 18.47 26.72
CA LEU A 291 16.42 17.96 26.19
C LEU A 291 17.62 18.61 26.89
N GLU A 292 17.61 19.93 27.08
CA GLU A 292 18.65 20.67 27.82
C GLU A 292 18.77 20.22 29.28
N GLN A 293 17.68 19.78 29.89
CA GLN A 293 17.63 19.26 31.26
C GLN A 293 18.02 17.77 31.36
N GLY A 294 18.27 17.08 30.25
CA GLY A 294 18.55 15.64 30.24
C GLY A 294 17.37 14.82 30.77
N HIS A 295 16.14 15.21 30.41
CA HIS A 295 14.92 14.61 30.92
C HIS A 295 14.92 13.07 30.72
N ARG A 296 14.65 12.34 31.80
CA ARG A 296 14.66 10.88 31.84
C ARG A 296 13.59 10.36 32.78
N LEU A 297 13.01 9.21 32.42
CA LEU A 297 11.96 8.53 33.17
C LEU A 297 12.43 7.14 33.51
N LYS A 298 12.11 6.66 34.71
CA LYS A 298 12.49 5.32 35.15
C LYS A 298 11.57 4.29 34.51
N VAL A 299 12.16 3.27 33.89
CA VAL A 299 11.44 2.21 33.18
C VAL A 299 10.57 1.44 34.18
N GLY A 300 9.30 1.23 33.83
CA GLY A 300 8.31 0.48 34.62
C GLY A 300 7.70 1.19 35.82
N GLU A 301 8.26 2.32 36.27
CA GLU A 301 7.81 3.00 37.49
C GLU A 301 7.08 4.31 37.24
N VAL A 302 7.46 5.09 36.22
CA VAL A 302 7.00 6.48 36.07
C VAL A 302 6.29 6.72 34.74
N GLY A 303 5.03 7.16 34.82
CA GLY A 303 4.25 7.66 33.69
C GLY A 303 3.94 6.61 32.62
N ILE A 304 3.32 7.06 31.53
CA ILE A 304 2.91 6.19 30.41
C ILE A 304 4.16 5.68 29.68
N VAL A 305 5.14 6.54 29.42
CA VAL A 305 6.43 6.19 28.79
C VAL A 305 7.19 5.11 29.58
N GLY A 306 7.26 5.23 30.91
CA GLY A 306 7.92 4.22 31.76
C GLY A 306 7.20 2.87 31.68
N TYR A 307 5.86 2.86 31.72
CA TYR A 307 5.09 1.63 31.55
C TYR A 307 5.33 0.97 30.18
N VAL A 308 5.25 1.75 29.10
CA VAL A 308 5.39 1.26 27.72
C VAL A 308 6.78 0.69 27.47
N THR A 309 7.82 1.32 28.02
CA THR A 309 9.21 0.83 27.90
C THR A 309 9.45 -0.47 28.66
N ALA A 310 8.73 -0.74 29.75
CA ALA A 310 8.85 -1.99 30.51
C ALA A 310 8.01 -3.13 29.94
N VAL A 311 6.77 -2.85 29.52
CA VAL A 311 5.81 -3.87 29.09
C VAL A 311 5.91 -4.15 27.59
N GLY A 312 6.35 -3.16 26.81
CA GLY A 312 6.43 -3.27 25.35
C GLY A 312 5.07 -3.28 24.65
N LEU A 313 4.01 -2.77 25.28
CA LEU A 313 2.68 -2.60 24.72
C LEU A 313 2.33 -1.10 24.68
N SER A 314 1.57 -0.68 23.67
CA SER A 314 1.07 0.70 23.57
C SER A 314 0.12 1.03 24.73
N ARG A 315 0.10 2.29 25.15
CA ARG A 315 -0.81 2.77 26.20
C ARG A 315 -1.31 4.17 25.86
N ILE A 316 -2.60 4.39 26.13
CA ILE A 316 -3.31 5.64 25.89
C ILE A 316 -3.92 6.09 27.22
N ALA A 317 -3.83 7.38 27.51
CA ALA A 317 -4.67 8.06 28.50
C ALA A 317 -5.55 9.08 27.76
N LEU A 318 -6.87 8.85 27.77
CA LEU A 318 -7.84 9.67 27.02
C LEU A 318 -8.20 10.97 27.74
N ASP A 319 -8.10 11.01 29.07
CA ASP A 319 -8.12 12.25 29.86
C ASP A 319 -7.10 12.15 30.99
N VAL A 320 -6.00 12.88 30.86
CA VAL A 320 -4.85 12.75 31.78
C VAL A 320 -5.15 13.23 33.20
N GLY A 321 -6.31 13.86 33.44
CA GLY A 321 -6.77 14.22 34.78
C GLY A 321 -7.55 13.11 35.51
N ALA A 322 -8.36 12.32 34.80
CA ALA A 322 -9.25 11.31 35.41
C ALA A 322 -8.65 9.89 35.43
N ASP A 323 -7.77 9.56 34.48
CA ASP A 323 -7.09 8.26 34.32
C ASP A 323 -5.64 8.26 34.88
N ALA A 324 -5.27 9.32 35.62
CA ALA A 324 -3.92 9.65 36.02
C ALA A 324 -3.22 8.62 36.93
N VAL A 325 -2.34 7.79 36.34
CA VAL A 325 -1.08 7.36 37.01
C VAL A 325 -0.01 8.45 36.78
N HIS A 326 -0.42 9.73 36.81
CA HIS A 326 0.24 10.79 36.06
C HIS A 326 1.47 11.37 36.76
N PHE A 327 2.50 11.60 35.95
CA PHE A 327 3.51 12.63 36.16
C PHE A 327 3.03 13.85 35.37
N ASP A 328 2.44 14.84 36.03
CA ASP A 328 2.16 16.15 35.44
C ASP A 328 3.49 16.79 35.03
N ASN A 329 3.74 16.93 33.74
CA ASN A 329 4.91 17.65 33.27
C ASN A 329 4.59 19.16 33.23
N PRO A 330 5.20 20.00 34.09
CA PRO A 330 4.89 21.44 34.15
C PRO A 330 5.17 22.18 32.84
N LEU A 331 5.98 21.59 31.95
CA LEU A 331 6.33 22.16 30.65
C LEU A 331 5.26 21.91 29.57
N LEU A 332 4.30 21.02 29.82
CA LEU A 332 3.22 20.64 28.90
C LEU A 332 1.85 20.73 29.58
N PRO A 333 1.46 21.92 30.11
CA PRO A 333 0.26 22.08 30.94
C PRO A 333 -1.07 21.93 30.18
N GLU A 334 -1.04 21.93 28.85
CA GLU A 334 -2.22 21.83 28.01
C GLU A 334 -2.49 20.39 27.54
N THR A 335 -1.72 19.41 28.01
CA THR A 335 -1.91 18.00 27.64
C THR A 335 -3.18 17.46 28.26
N ARG A 336 -4.12 17.04 27.41
CA ARG A 336 -5.41 16.44 27.80
C ARG A 336 -5.54 14.98 27.42
N SER A 337 -4.79 14.51 26.43
CA SER A 337 -4.61 13.07 26.18
C SER A 337 -3.17 12.77 25.78
N GLU A 338 -2.70 11.57 26.12
CA GLU A 338 -1.33 11.11 25.86
C GLU A 338 -1.36 9.67 25.32
N MET A 339 -0.53 9.38 24.33
CA MET A 339 -0.29 8.03 23.82
C MET A 339 1.22 7.79 23.78
N ALA A 340 1.65 6.67 24.37
CA ALA A 340 3.01 6.18 24.19
C ALA A 340 3.01 4.84 23.47
N LEU A 341 3.94 4.70 22.54
CA LEU A 341 4.11 3.56 21.64
C LEU A 341 5.52 3.00 21.81
N PRO A 342 5.68 1.68 21.99
CA PRO A 342 6.99 1.09 22.14
C PRO A 342 7.75 1.11 20.80
N LEU A 343 9.02 1.49 20.87
CA LEU A 343 9.98 1.33 19.77
C LEU A 343 10.63 -0.05 19.92
N ARG A 344 10.26 -0.99 19.04
CA ARG A 344 10.69 -2.39 19.16
C ARG A 344 11.53 -2.81 17.97
N VAL A 345 12.57 -3.59 18.24
CA VAL A 345 13.24 -4.37 17.21
C VAL A 345 13.30 -5.83 17.64
N GLY A 346 12.66 -6.69 16.85
CA GLY A 346 12.46 -8.08 17.24
C GLY A 346 11.65 -8.19 18.53
N LYS A 347 12.28 -8.65 19.61
CA LYS A 347 11.66 -8.78 20.94
C LYS A 347 12.04 -7.66 21.90
N ASP A 348 13.00 -6.83 21.54
CA ASP A 348 13.61 -5.85 22.44
C ASP A 348 12.93 -4.48 22.29
N VAL A 349 12.61 -3.87 23.42
CA VAL A 349 12.07 -2.50 23.49
C VAL A 349 13.25 -1.55 23.65
N ILE A 350 13.60 -0.83 22.58
CA ILE A 350 14.74 0.09 22.57
C ILE A 350 14.37 1.50 23.01
N GLY A 351 13.08 1.78 23.19
CA GLY A 351 12.57 3.11 23.50
C GLY A 351 11.05 3.21 23.43
N ALA A 352 10.56 4.45 23.47
CA ALA A 352 9.15 4.78 23.25
C ALA A 352 9.01 6.08 22.46
N LEU A 353 7.98 6.12 21.61
CA LEU A 353 7.45 7.32 20.98
C LEU A 353 6.29 7.83 21.84
N ASP A 354 6.39 9.05 22.33
CA ASP A 354 5.36 9.75 23.08
C ASP A 354 4.69 10.80 22.17
N VAL A 355 3.36 10.86 22.18
CA VAL A 355 2.57 11.89 21.50
C VAL A 355 1.46 12.39 22.40
N GLN A 356 1.24 13.71 22.39
CA GLN A 356 0.31 14.39 23.29
C GLN A 356 -0.63 15.31 22.51
N SER A 357 -1.87 15.42 22.98
CA SER A 357 -2.91 16.28 22.41
C SER A 357 -3.51 17.23 23.44
N ARG A 358 -4.02 18.36 22.94
CA ARG A 358 -4.82 19.34 23.70
C ARG A 358 -6.27 18.94 23.86
N ASP A 359 -6.74 18.01 23.06
CA ASP A 359 -8.11 17.53 23.09
C ASP A 359 -8.20 16.26 23.93
N ALA A 360 -9.23 16.16 24.78
CA ALA A 360 -9.50 14.90 25.48
C ALA A 360 -10.09 13.88 24.50
N GLY A 361 -9.70 12.62 24.63
CA GLY A 361 -10.14 11.54 23.75
C GLY A 361 -9.65 11.67 22.31
N ALA A 362 -8.51 12.33 22.07
CA ALA A 362 -8.01 12.61 20.73
C ALA A 362 -7.48 11.39 19.95
N PHE A 363 -7.45 10.21 20.57
CA PHE A 363 -6.83 9.01 20.01
C PHE A 363 -7.84 7.87 19.93
N ASP A 364 -7.97 7.24 18.77
CA ASP A 364 -8.74 6.02 18.57
C ASP A 364 -7.85 4.78 18.29
N GLU A 365 -8.45 3.61 18.09
CA GLU A 365 -7.70 2.37 17.78
C GLU A 365 -7.00 2.40 16.42
N GLU A 366 -7.50 3.20 15.47
CA GLU A 366 -6.91 3.35 14.15
C GLU A 366 -5.63 4.19 14.25
N ASP A 367 -5.63 5.25 15.06
CA ASP A 367 -4.45 6.06 15.36
C ASP A 367 -3.32 5.23 15.96
N VAL A 368 -3.65 4.34 16.92
CA VAL A 368 -2.66 3.41 17.51
C VAL A 368 -2.03 2.54 16.42
N THR A 369 -2.84 2.00 15.52
CA THR A 369 -2.36 1.08 14.48
C THR A 369 -1.42 1.80 13.50
N ILE A 370 -1.79 3.01 13.08
CA ILE A 370 -1.00 3.82 12.14
C ILE A 370 0.30 4.29 12.80
N LEU A 371 0.21 4.86 14.01
CA LEU A 371 1.38 5.39 14.71
C LEU A 371 2.30 4.28 15.21
N GLN A 372 1.79 3.11 15.60
CA GLN A 372 2.64 1.95 15.91
C GLN A 372 3.44 1.51 14.69
N THR A 373 2.85 1.54 13.49
CA THR A 373 3.57 1.24 12.25
C THR A 373 4.73 2.22 12.04
N ILE A 374 4.51 3.51 12.33
CA ILE A 374 5.57 4.52 12.26
C ILE A 374 6.63 4.28 13.34
N ALA A 375 6.22 3.98 14.58
CA ALA A 375 7.10 3.67 15.70
C ALA A 375 8.00 2.46 15.39
N ASP A 376 7.46 1.40 14.80
CA ASP A 376 8.23 0.22 14.40
C ASP A 376 9.28 0.57 13.32
N GLN A 377 8.93 1.40 12.34
CA GLN A 377 9.90 1.87 11.33
C GLN A 377 10.98 2.78 11.92
N VAL A 378 10.61 3.68 12.83
CA VAL A 378 11.55 4.53 13.57
C VAL A 378 12.51 3.66 14.38
N ALA A 379 12.03 2.61 15.04
CA ALA A 379 12.85 1.69 15.82
C ALA A 379 13.92 0.99 14.96
N VAL A 380 13.50 0.46 13.80
CA VAL A 380 14.43 -0.15 12.84
C VAL A 380 15.46 0.86 12.34
N ALA A 381 15.04 2.09 12.02
CA ALA A 381 15.92 3.14 11.53
C ALA A 381 16.96 3.56 12.60
N ILE A 382 16.54 3.66 13.88
CA ILE A 382 17.43 3.90 15.02
C ILE A 382 18.47 2.79 15.14
N GLN A 383 18.06 1.52 15.03
CA GLN A 383 19.00 0.41 15.12
C GLN A 383 20.01 0.42 13.97
N ASN A 384 19.56 0.68 12.74
CA ASN A 384 20.45 0.80 11.59
C ASN A 384 21.46 1.94 11.76
N ALA A 385 21.03 3.10 12.27
CA ALA A 385 21.92 4.23 12.52
C ALA A 385 22.95 3.92 13.62
N ARG A 386 22.56 3.22 14.69
CA ARG A 386 23.47 2.77 15.75
C ARG A 386 24.52 1.78 15.21
N LEU A 387 24.07 0.76 14.48
CA LEU A 387 24.96 -0.24 13.86
C LEU A 387 25.96 0.39 12.88
N LEU A 388 25.51 1.35 12.07
CA LEU A 388 26.38 2.06 11.14
C LEU A 388 27.45 2.88 11.90
N HIS A 389 27.06 3.55 12.99
CA HIS A 389 27.99 4.33 13.80
C HIS A 389 29.07 3.46 14.45
N GLU A 390 28.67 2.32 15.02
CA GLU A 390 29.58 1.34 15.63
C GLU A 390 30.56 0.77 14.61
N ALA A 391 30.08 0.41 13.41
CA ALA A 391 30.92 -0.04 12.31
C ALA A 391 31.95 1.02 11.90
N GLN A 392 31.55 2.29 11.79
CA GLN A 392 32.45 3.39 11.46
C GLN A 392 33.47 3.69 12.56
N GLN A 393 33.10 3.54 13.83
CA GLN A 393 34.05 3.64 14.94
C GLN A 393 35.07 2.51 14.89
N THR A 394 34.63 1.28 14.66
CA THR A 394 35.51 0.10 14.56
C THR A 394 36.52 0.25 13.42
N VAL A 395 36.09 0.76 12.26
CA VAL A 395 37.00 1.05 11.13
C VAL A 395 38.04 2.10 11.50
N ARG A 396 37.63 3.21 12.13
CA ARG A 396 38.57 4.28 12.56
C ARG A 396 39.59 3.79 13.59
N GLU A 397 39.16 2.95 14.53
CA GLU A 397 40.05 2.34 15.52
C GLU A 397 41.08 1.43 14.84
N LEU A 398 40.65 0.59 13.90
CA LEU A 398 41.54 -0.27 13.13
C LEU A 398 42.55 0.52 12.29
N GLU A 399 42.12 1.61 11.65
CA GLU A 399 43.00 2.50 10.87
C GLU A 399 44.06 3.14 11.76
N THR A 400 43.67 3.64 12.94
CA THR A 400 44.59 4.27 13.91
C THR A 400 45.64 3.26 14.39
N VAL A 401 45.20 2.07 14.79
CA VAL A 401 46.08 1.00 15.25
C VAL A 401 47.02 0.52 14.14
N SER A 402 46.49 0.31 12.93
CA SER A 402 47.30 -0.10 11.78
C SER A 402 48.37 0.93 11.42
N GLY A 403 48.10 2.22 11.60
CA GLY A 403 49.08 3.26 11.36
C GLY A 403 50.22 3.30 12.35
N GLN A 404 49.90 3.17 13.64
CA GLN A 404 50.92 3.07 14.70
C GLN A 404 51.86 1.89 14.47
N TYR A 405 51.31 0.70 14.18
CA TYR A 405 52.12 -0.50 13.90
C TYR A 405 53.03 -0.33 12.67
N THR A 406 52.52 0.31 11.62
CA THR A 406 53.30 0.52 10.40
C THR A 406 54.50 1.43 10.69
N GLN A 407 54.26 2.57 11.36
CA GLN A 407 55.27 3.55 11.70
C GLN A 407 56.35 3.01 12.66
N GLU A 408 55.96 2.34 13.75
CA GLU A 408 56.90 1.73 14.70
C GLU A 408 57.84 0.72 14.02
N ALA A 409 57.28 -0.12 13.14
CA ALA A 409 58.05 -1.11 12.40
C ALA A 409 58.99 -0.50 11.33
N TRP A 410 58.78 0.74 10.91
CA TRP A 410 59.73 1.48 10.05
C TRP A 410 60.85 2.18 10.83
N LEU A 411 60.61 2.56 12.08
CA LEU A 411 61.57 3.31 12.92
C LEU A 411 62.64 2.42 13.60
N THR A 412 62.54 1.10 13.49
CA THR A 412 63.39 0.16 14.25
C THR A 412 64.57 -0.37 13.40
N GLU A 413 65.79 -0.05 13.84
CA GLU A 413 67.11 -0.64 13.45
C GLU A 413 67.46 -0.72 11.95
N ARG A 414 67.33 0.38 11.19
CA ARG A 414 67.80 0.47 9.80
C ARG A 414 68.64 1.75 9.54
N PRO A 415 69.54 1.77 8.53
CA PRO A 415 70.13 3.03 8.04
C PRO A 415 69.00 4.01 7.73
N ARG A 416 69.08 5.23 8.28
CA ARG A 416 67.98 6.20 8.24
C ARG A 416 67.78 6.85 6.85
N GLY A 417 68.67 6.57 5.90
CA GLY A 417 68.53 6.93 4.49
C GLY A 417 69.75 6.59 3.64
N TYR A 418 69.65 6.83 2.34
CA TYR A 418 70.72 6.70 1.36
C TYR A 418 70.88 8.02 0.58
N ARG A 419 72.11 8.40 0.24
CA ARG A 419 72.43 9.60 -0.55
C ARG A 419 73.26 9.23 -1.77
N TYR A 420 72.94 9.80 -2.93
CA TYR A 420 73.72 9.64 -4.16
C TYR A 420 74.54 10.91 -4.45
N ARG A 421 75.85 10.79 -4.72
CA ARG A 421 76.75 11.93 -5.05
C ARG A 421 77.47 11.78 -6.39
N GLY A 422 76.83 11.22 -7.42
CA GLY A 422 77.44 11.03 -8.75
C GLY A 422 78.54 9.95 -8.83
N LEU A 423 79.33 9.79 -7.76
CA LEU A 423 80.44 8.84 -7.60
C LEU A 423 80.04 7.54 -6.87
N GLY A 424 78.82 7.46 -6.34
CA GLY A 424 78.34 6.29 -5.59
C GLY A 424 77.13 6.60 -4.69
N VAL A 425 76.61 5.56 -4.03
CA VAL A 425 75.54 5.63 -3.03
C VAL A 425 76.12 5.43 -1.63
N GLU A 426 75.87 6.37 -0.72
CA GLU A 426 76.33 6.36 0.67
C GLU A 426 75.15 6.16 1.64
N GLN A 427 75.39 5.47 2.78
CA GLN A 427 74.40 5.32 3.86
C GLN A 427 74.49 6.49 4.84
N VAL A 428 73.34 7.04 5.24
CA VAL A 428 73.25 8.17 6.18
C VAL A 428 72.77 7.66 7.55
N PHE A 429 73.59 7.85 8.59
CA PHE A 429 73.35 7.27 9.92
C PHE A 429 73.07 8.30 11.05
N GLU A 430 73.43 9.57 10.94
CA GLU A 430 73.20 10.57 11.99
C GLU A 430 72.70 11.93 11.46
N TYR A 431 71.79 12.55 12.21
CA TYR A 431 71.52 13.99 12.09
C TYR A 431 72.64 14.77 12.79
N PRO A 432 73.18 15.84 12.18
CA PRO A 432 74.09 16.76 12.84
C PRO A 432 73.50 17.25 14.18
N SER A 433 74.37 17.48 15.16
CA SER A 433 73.97 17.89 16.52
C SER A 433 73.10 19.16 16.52
N GLU A 434 73.33 20.08 15.57
CA GLU A 434 72.57 21.33 15.46
C GLU A 434 71.09 21.07 15.12
N VAL A 435 70.82 20.12 14.21
CA VAL A 435 69.45 19.72 13.82
C VAL A 435 68.72 19.08 15.00
N ARG A 436 69.44 18.29 15.80
CA ARG A 436 68.92 17.65 17.04
C ARG A 436 68.54 18.68 18.10
N GLN A 437 69.32 19.76 18.21
CA GLN A 437 69.19 20.78 19.26
C GLN A 437 68.09 21.80 18.93
N ALA A 438 68.00 22.23 17.66
CA ALA A 438 66.92 23.10 17.18
C ALA A 438 65.54 22.43 17.32
N TRP A 439 65.46 21.11 17.12
CA TRP A 439 64.23 20.34 17.28
C TRP A 439 63.73 20.24 18.73
N GLN A 440 64.65 20.12 19.70
CA GLN A 440 64.28 20.13 21.12
C GLN A 440 63.85 21.53 21.61
N GLN A 441 64.23 22.58 20.89
CA GLN A 441 63.97 23.97 21.24
C GLN A 441 62.80 24.60 20.45
N GLY A 442 62.29 23.91 19.42
CA GLY A 442 61.17 24.38 18.60
C GLY A 442 61.51 25.57 17.68
N ASP A 443 62.79 25.75 17.33
CA ASP A 443 63.27 26.91 16.56
C ASP A 443 63.28 26.60 15.05
N ALA A 444 62.68 27.46 14.22
CA ALA A 444 62.31 27.14 12.83
C ALA A 444 63.24 27.67 11.72
N SER A 445 64.38 28.28 12.07
CA SER A 445 65.35 28.71 11.07
C SER A 445 66.62 27.86 11.13
N LEU A 446 66.79 26.93 10.19
CA LEU A 446 68.10 26.33 9.90
C LEU A 446 68.79 27.18 8.81
N PRO A 447 70.01 27.70 9.05
CA PRO A 447 70.90 28.10 7.97
C PRO A 447 71.37 26.83 7.24
N PHE A 448 71.19 26.76 5.92
CA PHE A 448 71.89 25.77 5.10
C PHE A 448 73.40 26.09 5.14
N ASP A 449 74.19 25.25 5.78
CA ASP A 449 75.66 25.39 5.74
C ASP A 449 76.20 25.04 4.34
N ARG A 450 77.31 25.66 3.95
CA ARG A 450 78.07 25.48 2.70
C ARG A 450 78.47 24.03 2.42
N GLU A 451 78.43 23.14 3.41
CA GLU A 451 78.73 21.71 3.27
C GLU A 451 77.49 20.82 3.01
N GLY A 452 76.28 21.39 2.91
CA GLY A 452 75.14 20.75 2.25
C GLY A 452 74.48 19.59 3.01
N ASP A 453 74.45 19.62 4.35
CA ASP A 453 74.00 18.48 5.16
C ASP A 453 72.63 18.63 5.86
N ALA A 454 71.87 19.69 5.58
CA ALA A 454 70.54 19.86 6.17
C ALA A 454 69.49 18.99 5.46
N SER A 455 69.05 17.93 6.13
CA SER A 455 67.86 17.15 5.77
C SER A 455 66.71 17.52 6.71
N LEU A 456 65.54 17.84 6.14
CA LEU A 456 64.35 18.29 6.87
C LEU A 456 63.80 17.16 7.78
N PRO A 457 63.49 17.43 9.06
CA PRO A 457 62.94 16.43 9.99
C PRO A 457 61.42 16.25 9.88
N PHE A 458 60.91 15.08 10.33
CA PHE A 458 59.48 14.73 10.43
C PHE A 458 58.94 14.94 11.86
N ASP A 459 57.64 15.26 12.00
CA ASP A 459 56.95 15.32 13.30
C ASP A 459 56.33 13.97 13.73
N ARG A 460 55.82 13.92 14.97
CA ARG A 460 55.25 12.72 15.63
C ARG A 460 53.83 12.36 15.18
N GLU A 461 53.13 13.24 14.47
CA GLU A 461 51.70 13.08 14.12
C GLU A 461 51.48 12.72 12.65
N GLY A 462 52.55 12.45 11.90
CA GLY A 462 52.46 12.00 10.50
C GLY A 462 52.09 13.12 9.52
N GLY A 463 52.04 14.37 9.99
CA GLY A 463 52.03 15.56 9.17
C GLY A 463 53.46 16.01 8.87
N ALA A 464 53.73 16.50 7.66
CA ALA A 464 54.85 17.41 7.50
C ALA A 464 54.38 18.80 7.95
N SER A 465 54.47 19.10 9.25
CA SER A 465 54.18 20.43 9.77
C SER A 465 55.30 20.95 10.68
N LEU A 466 56.01 21.98 10.21
CA LEU A 466 56.64 22.95 11.11
C LEU A 466 55.58 24.02 11.46
N PRO A 467 55.47 24.45 12.72
CA PRO A 467 54.60 25.54 13.09
C PRO A 467 55.30 26.88 12.81
N PHE A 468 54.69 27.80 12.06
CA PHE A 468 54.81 29.23 12.37
C PHE A 468 53.57 30.00 11.89
N ASP A 469 53.15 30.90 12.78
CA ASP A 469 51.94 31.69 12.73
C ASP A 469 52.08 32.90 11.78
N ARG A 470 50.92 33.29 11.27
CA ARG A 470 50.49 34.41 10.40
C ARG A 470 51.37 35.54 9.84
N GLU A 471 52.64 35.77 10.15
CA GLU A 471 53.36 36.95 9.60
C GLU A 471 54.81 36.68 9.19
N GLY A 472 55.00 36.40 7.89
CA GLY A 472 56.21 36.76 7.12
C GLY A 472 57.43 35.83 7.19
N GLY A 473 57.63 34.98 6.17
CA GLY A 473 58.90 34.31 5.87
C GLY A 473 58.75 32.92 5.25
N ALA A 474 59.25 32.74 4.02
CA ALA A 474 59.16 31.60 3.08
C ALA A 474 58.83 30.18 3.64
N SER A 475 57.66 29.66 3.22
CA SER A 475 57.27 28.24 3.26
C SER A 475 57.62 27.52 1.95
N LEU A 476 58.07 26.27 1.98
CA LEU A 476 57.91 25.36 0.83
C LEU A 476 56.44 24.92 0.77
N PRO A 477 55.65 25.27 -0.27
CA PRO A 477 54.21 25.01 -0.26
C PRO A 477 53.91 23.58 -0.74
N PHE A 478 53.17 22.81 0.05
CA PHE A 478 52.41 21.66 -0.45
C PHE A 478 50.98 22.11 -0.78
N ASP A 479 50.41 21.70 -1.91
CA ASP A 479 48.99 21.93 -2.23
C ASP A 479 48.05 20.98 -1.45
N ARG A 480 46.71 21.15 -1.59
CA ARG A 480 45.70 20.36 -0.84
C ARG A 480 45.69 18.87 -1.21
N GLU A 481 46.37 18.51 -2.29
CA GLU A 481 46.59 17.14 -2.77
C GLU A 481 47.99 16.60 -2.34
N GLY A 482 48.80 17.42 -1.67
CA GLY A 482 50.11 17.07 -1.12
C GLY A 482 51.27 17.14 -2.12
N ARG A 483 51.15 17.92 -3.20
CA ARG A 483 52.23 18.15 -4.19
C ARG A 483 53.05 19.38 -3.86
N LEU A 484 54.37 19.30 -4.06
CA LEU A 484 55.31 20.38 -3.71
C LEU A 484 55.40 21.41 -4.85
N ILE A 485 55.19 22.69 -4.53
CA ILE A 485 55.45 23.82 -5.43
C ILE A 485 56.95 24.12 -5.41
N THR A 486 57.59 24.06 -6.58
CA THR A 486 58.99 24.47 -6.79
C THR A 486 59.27 25.82 -6.11
N THR A 487 60.25 25.89 -5.21
CA THR A 487 60.72 27.19 -4.71
C THR A 487 61.29 27.99 -5.88
N PRO A 488 60.90 29.26 -6.09
CA PRO A 488 61.62 30.14 -6.98
C PRO A 488 62.96 30.53 -6.34
N GLN A 489 64.02 30.49 -7.17
CA GLN A 489 65.32 31.14 -7.03
C GLN A 489 65.59 31.86 -5.70
N LEU A 490 66.36 31.22 -4.82
CA LEU A 490 67.12 31.94 -3.80
C LEU A 490 68.50 32.29 -4.39
N GLU A 491 68.69 33.55 -4.78
CA GLU A 491 70.02 34.09 -5.03
C GLU A 491 70.82 34.04 -3.72
N ALA A 492 71.72 33.07 -3.62
CA ALA A 492 72.73 33.07 -2.57
C ALA A 492 73.61 34.30 -2.80
N GLY A 493 73.50 35.29 -1.91
CA GLY A 493 74.24 36.54 -2.02
C GLY A 493 75.75 36.33 -2.18
N GLY A 494 76.30 36.82 -3.29
CA GLY A 494 77.72 36.84 -3.60
C GLY A 494 78.00 36.48 -5.05
N ASP A 495 78.61 37.42 -5.78
CA ASP A 495 79.06 37.36 -7.18
C ASP A 495 79.46 35.95 -7.66
N GLY A 496 78.62 35.33 -8.50
CA GLY A 496 78.90 34.05 -9.20
C GLY A 496 78.17 32.77 -8.73
N GLY A 497 77.07 32.84 -7.97
CA GLY A 497 76.38 31.65 -7.45
C GLY A 497 75.49 30.89 -8.44
N GLU A 498 75.75 29.59 -8.63
CA GLU A 498 74.91 28.64 -9.37
C GLU A 498 73.49 28.55 -8.78
N THR A 499 72.47 28.50 -9.63
CA THR A 499 71.05 28.43 -9.21
C THR A 499 70.66 26.99 -8.91
N ILE A 500 70.51 26.63 -7.64
CA ILE A 500 70.15 25.27 -7.24
C ILE A 500 68.62 25.16 -7.07
N SER A 501 67.99 24.29 -7.85
CA SER A 501 66.58 23.90 -7.69
C SER A 501 66.48 22.59 -6.91
N SER A 502 65.50 22.43 -6.02
CA SER A 502 65.31 21.19 -5.25
C SER A 502 63.85 20.73 -5.27
N LEU A 503 63.64 19.41 -5.29
CA LEU A 503 62.35 18.75 -5.29
C LEU A 503 62.32 17.70 -4.17
N ALA A 504 61.37 17.84 -3.25
CA ALA A 504 61.11 16.83 -2.22
C ALA A 504 59.76 16.17 -2.47
N VAL A 505 59.74 14.84 -2.58
CA VAL A 505 58.52 14.06 -2.80
C VAL A 505 58.33 13.07 -1.66
N PRO A 506 57.16 13.04 -1.01
CA PRO A 506 56.88 12.09 0.07
C PRO A 506 56.73 10.67 -0.49
N LEU A 507 57.33 9.69 0.18
CA LEU A 507 57.09 8.27 -0.05
C LEU A 507 55.83 7.87 0.71
N LYS A 508 54.67 7.88 0.05
CA LYS A 508 53.38 7.58 0.68
C LYS A 508 52.97 6.14 0.47
N LEU A 509 52.46 5.53 1.53
CA LEU A 509 51.77 4.26 1.48
C LEU A 509 50.38 4.44 2.06
N ARG A 510 49.36 4.41 1.18
CA ARG A 510 47.99 4.81 1.53
C ARG A 510 48.02 6.22 2.11
N ASP A 511 47.48 6.44 3.31
CA ASP A 511 47.46 7.76 3.98
C ASP A 511 48.67 8.01 4.90
N GLN A 512 49.74 7.21 4.80
CA GLN A 512 50.91 7.33 5.68
C GLN A 512 52.18 7.64 4.90
N VAL A 513 52.96 8.61 5.39
CA VAL A 513 54.27 8.96 4.84
C VAL A 513 55.35 8.07 5.47
N LEU A 514 56.00 7.25 4.64
CA LEU A 514 57.09 6.36 5.05
C LEU A 514 58.46 7.04 5.07
N GLY A 515 58.62 8.11 4.28
CA GLY A 515 59.88 8.85 4.11
C GLY A 515 59.77 9.95 3.06
N VAL A 516 60.89 10.59 2.70
CA VAL A 516 60.95 11.65 1.69
C VAL A 516 62.10 11.38 0.72
N LEU A 517 61.81 11.50 -0.57
CA LEU A 517 62.79 11.48 -1.64
C LEU A 517 63.15 12.92 -2.00
N HIS A 518 64.41 13.30 -1.80
CA HIS A 518 64.90 14.64 -2.10
C HIS A 518 65.85 14.62 -3.31
N LEU A 519 65.56 15.46 -4.30
CA LEU A 519 66.31 15.61 -5.55
C LEU A 519 66.81 17.05 -5.66
N ARG A 520 68.03 17.22 -6.16
CA ARG A 520 68.67 18.52 -6.36
C ARG A 520 69.08 18.65 -7.82
N PHE A 521 68.80 19.80 -8.42
CA PHE A 521 69.07 20.15 -9.80
C PHE A 521 69.99 21.38 -9.83
N GLU A 522 70.96 21.36 -10.74
CA GLU A 522 71.96 22.44 -10.94
C GLU A 522 71.45 23.55 -11.87
N ASP A 523 70.29 23.37 -12.54
CA ASP A 523 69.67 24.33 -13.48
C ASP A 523 68.13 24.38 -13.36
N ASP A 524 67.50 25.42 -13.94
CA ASP A 524 66.07 25.78 -13.84
C ASP A 524 65.09 24.86 -14.61
N ALA A 525 64.99 23.59 -14.23
CA ALA A 525 64.00 22.69 -14.83
C ALA A 525 63.52 21.57 -13.90
N ALA A 526 62.55 21.88 -13.04
CA ALA A 526 61.57 20.88 -12.64
C ALA A 526 60.37 20.99 -13.61
N SER A 527 60.45 20.34 -14.77
CA SER A 527 59.32 20.30 -15.70
C SER A 527 58.14 19.52 -15.07
N PRO A 528 56.87 19.86 -15.39
CA PRO A 528 55.71 19.13 -14.87
C PRO A 528 55.77 17.61 -15.15
N GLU A 529 56.37 17.21 -16.27
CA GLU A 529 56.58 15.81 -16.64
C GLU A 529 57.60 15.12 -15.73
N MET A 530 58.68 15.82 -15.36
CA MET A 530 59.69 15.30 -14.45
C MET A 530 59.14 15.16 -13.02
N ILE A 531 58.35 16.14 -12.55
CA ILE A 531 57.68 16.06 -11.26
C ILE A 531 56.75 14.84 -11.22
N SER A 532 55.93 14.66 -12.25
CA SER A 532 55.02 13.51 -12.36
C SER A 532 55.77 12.17 -12.37
N LEU A 533 56.91 12.11 -13.06
CA LEU A 533 57.76 10.92 -13.08
C LEU A 533 58.36 10.61 -11.70
N VAL A 534 58.84 11.63 -10.98
CA VAL A 534 59.41 11.47 -9.64
C VAL A 534 58.33 11.06 -8.64
N GLU A 535 57.12 11.60 -8.73
CA GLU A 535 55.95 11.18 -7.94
C GLU A 535 55.61 9.71 -8.19
N GLU A 536 55.54 9.29 -9.45
CA GLU A 536 55.28 7.88 -9.77
C GLU A 536 56.39 6.95 -9.25
N MET A 537 57.65 7.40 -9.34
CA MET A 537 58.78 6.65 -8.79
C MET A 537 58.74 6.58 -7.26
N ALA A 538 58.34 7.67 -6.60
CA ALA A 538 58.17 7.73 -5.15
C ALA A 538 57.08 6.74 -4.67
N ASP A 539 55.95 6.68 -5.38
CA ASP A 539 54.86 5.73 -5.09
C ASP A 539 55.31 4.28 -5.28
N ARG A 540 55.98 3.99 -6.41
CA ARG A 540 56.51 2.64 -6.69
C ARG A 540 57.59 2.24 -5.67
N LEU A 541 58.42 3.19 -5.24
CA LEU A 541 59.45 2.96 -4.22
C LEU A 541 58.82 2.67 -2.86
N ALA A 542 57.80 3.44 -2.45
CA ALA A 542 57.06 3.19 -1.20
C ALA A 542 56.47 1.77 -1.16
N LEU A 543 55.84 1.33 -2.26
CA LEU A 543 55.29 -0.03 -2.38
C LEU A 543 56.38 -1.12 -2.37
N ALA A 544 57.49 -0.89 -3.07
CA ALA A 544 58.60 -1.83 -3.11
C ALA A 544 59.29 -1.97 -1.75
N LEU A 545 59.43 -0.86 -1.01
CA LEU A 545 59.95 -0.85 0.35
C LEU A 545 59.05 -1.65 1.29
N GLU A 546 57.72 -1.47 1.24
CA GLU A 546 56.78 -2.28 2.04
C GLU A 546 56.90 -3.77 1.72
N SER A 547 56.95 -4.12 0.43
CA SER A 547 57.08 -5.51 -0.02
C SER A 547 58.38 -6.15 0.49
N ALA A 548 59.50 -5.43 0.39
CA ALA A 548 60.79 -5.88 0.89
C ALA A 548 60.78 -6.07 2.41
N ARG A 549 60.17 -5.13 3.16
CA ARG A 549 60.04 -5.22 4.61
C ARG A 549 59.21 -6.44 5.02
N LEU A 550 58.03 -6.64 4.42
CA LEU A 550 57.15 -7.78 4.71
C LEU A 550 57.86 -9.12 4.44
N PHE A 551 58.63 -9.18 3.35
CA PHE A 551 59.41 -10.36 2.99
C PHE A 551 60.54 -10.62 4.00
N GLU A 552 61.29 -9.59 4.41
CA GLU A 552 62.34 -9.69 5.42
C GLU A 552 61.79 -10.11 6.79
N GLU A 553 60.66 -9.54 7.21
CA GLU A 553 59.99 -9.92 8.45
C GLU A 553 59.58 -11.40 8.42
N THR A 554 58.99 -11.83 7.30
CA THR A 554 58.61 -13.22 7.09
C THR A 554 59.84 -14.14 7.14
N GLN A 555 60.96 -13.76 6.51
CA GLN A 555 62.21 -14.51 6.60
C GLN A 555 62.79 -14.55 8.01
N SER A 556 62.78 -13.42 8.73
CA SER A 556 63.29 -13.34 10.10
C SER A 556 62.49 -14.24 11.05
N ARG A 557 61.16 -14.19 10.95
CA ARG A 557 60.25 -15.08 11.69
C ARG A 557 60.53 -16.55 11.35
N ALA A 558 60.63 -16.90 10.06
CA ALA A 558 60.92 -18.27 9.63
C ALA A 558 62.29 -18.76 10.11
N ARG A 559 63.34 -17.92 10.06
CA ARG A 559 64.67 -18.24 10.60
C ARG A 559 64.62 -18.48 12.10
N ARG A 560 63.93 -17.62 12.85
CA ARG A 560 63.76 -17.76 14.30
C ARG A 560 63.05 -19.07 14.66
N GLU A 561 61.96 -19.39 13.98
CA GLU A 561 61.24 -20.66 14.18
C GLU A 561 62.10 -21.87 13.84
N GLN A 562 62.87 -21.79 12.73
CA GLN A 562 63.81 -22.85 12.36
C GLN A 562 64.88 -23.06 13.43
N THR A 563 65.47 -21.99 13.97
CA THR A 563 66.44 -22.06 15.07
C THR A 563 65.83 -22.70 16.32
N ILE A 564 64.62 -22.28 16.73
CA ILE A 564 63.91 -22.86 17.88
C ILE A 564 63.64 -24.35 17.65
N ARG A 565 63.15 -24.72 16.46
CA ARG A 565 62.87 -26.12 16.11
C ARG A 565 64.15 -26.96 16.11
N GLN A 566 65.25 -26.45 15.56
CA GLN A 566 66.55 -27.14 15.57
C GLN A 566 67.07 -27.38 16.99
N ILE A 567 67.02 -26.37 17.86
CA ILE A 567 67.41 -26.49 19.27
C ILE A 567 66.51 -27.53 19.98
N THR A 568 65.20 -27.49 19.74
CA THR A 568 64.23 -28.41 20.35
C THR A 568 64.42 -29.86 19.90
N GLU A 569 64.67 -30.10 18.60
CA GLU A 569 64.94 -31.44 18.07
C GLU A 569 66.24 -32.04 18.62
N GLN A 570 67.29 -31.22 18.75
CA GLN A 570 68.54 -31.66 19.37
C GLN A 570 68.36 -31.97 20.85
N MET A 571 67.59 -31.13 21.57
CA MET A 571 67.22 -31.38 22.96
C MET A 571 66.46 -32.72 23.11
N ARG A 572 65.52 -33.02 22.21
CA ARG A 572 64.76 -34.29 22.21
C ARG A 572 65.62 -35.52 21.96
N ARG A 573 66.75 -35.39 21.25
CA ARG A 573 67.67 -36.50 20.94
C ARG A 573 68.65 -36.81 22.07
N ALA A 574 68.82 -35.91 23.03
CA ALA A 574 69.70 -36.14 24.18
C ALA A 574 69.04 -37.13 25.16
N VAL A 575 69.83 -38.08 25.65
CA VAL A 575 69.34 -39.23 26.44
C VAL A 575 69.40 -38.97 27.95
N ASP A 576 70.17 -37.98 28.40
CA ASP A 576 70.33 -37.61 29.81
C ASP A 576 70.15 -36.09 30.05
N VAL A 577 69.75 -35.75 31.27
CA VAL A 577 69.40 -34.37 31.68
C VAL A 577 70.61 -33.44 31.64
N GLU A 578 71.82 -33.94 31.90
CA GLU A 578 73.03 -33.13 31.89
C GLU A 578 73.40 -32.70 30.47
N THR A 579 73.36 -33.63 29.51
CA THR A 579 73.56 -33.37 28.08
C THR A 579 72.50 -32.42 27.52
N ILE A 580 71.23 -32.55 27.95
CA ILE A 580 70.16 -31.61 27.59
C ILE A 580 70.50 -30.18 28.02
N LEU A 581 70.91 -29.98 29.27
CA LEU A 581 71.20 -28.66 29.82
C LEU A 581 72.42 -28.03 29.16
N GLN A 582 73.52 -28.77 29.01
CA GLN A 582 74.73 -28.29 28.38
C GLN A 582 74.51 -27.92 26.90
N THR A 583 73.79 -28.77 26.16
CA THR A 583 73.47 -28.52 24.74
C THR A 583 72.57 -27.30 24.59
N THR A 584 71.56 -27.17 25.47
CA THR A 584 70.61 -26.06 25.43
C THR A 584 71.29 -24.73 25.76
N ILE A 585 72.08 -24.65 26.83
CA ILE A 585 72.78 -23.42 27.23
C ILE A 585 73.74 -22.95 26.14
N THR A 586 74.51 -23.88 25.57
CA THR A 586 75.51 -23.55 24.53
C THR A 586 74.84 -23.00 23.27
N ARG A 587 73.82 -23.70 22.76
CA ARG A 587 73.14 -23.29 21.53
C ARG A 587 72.24 -22.08 21.72
N LEU A 588 71.60 -21.94 22.87
CA LEU A 588 70.83 -20.75 23.20
C LEU A 588 71.75 -19.53 23.32
N GLY A 589 72.93 -19.69 23.94
CA GLY A 589 73.95 -18.65 24.00
C GLY A 589 74.44 -18.22 22.62
N GLU A 590 74.78 -19.17 21.75
CA GLU A 590 75.18 -18.91 20.37
C GLU A 590 74.04 -18.25 19.54
N ALA A 591 72.81 -18.74 19.65
CA ALA A 591 71.67 -18.27 18.86
C ALA A 591 71.22 -16.85 19.24
N VAL A 592 71.41 -16.44 20.50
CA VAL A 592 70.98 -15.13 21.02
C VAL A 592 72.17 -14.15 21.12
N GLY A 593 73.40 -14.61 20.82
CA GLY A 593 74.61 -13.79 20.98
C GLY A 593 74.90 -13.41 22.43
N ALA A 594 74.36 -14.18 23.39
CA ALA A 594 74.48 -13.88 24.80
C ALA A 594 75.86 -14.35 25.31
N PRO A 595 76.73 -13.43 25.79
CA PRO A 595 78.11 -13.78 26.18
C PRO A 595 78.17 -14.66 27.43
N ARG A 596 77.09 -14.74 28.22
CA ARG A 596 76.95 -15.64 29.37
C ARG A 596 75.51 -16.13 29.47
N VAL A 597 75.32 -17.44 29.44
CA VAL A 597 74.05 -18.11 29.71
C VAL A 597 74.26 -19.11 30.84
N TYR A 598 73.42 -19.07 31.87
CA TYR A 598 73.43 -20.05 32.96
C TYR A 598 72.01 -20.59 33.15
N VAL A 599 71.89 -21.88 33.44
CA VAL A 599 70.63 -22.50 33.85
C VAL A 599 70.84 -23.06 35.24
N ARG A 600 69.98 -22.66 36.18
CA ARG A 600 69.95 -23.18 37.55
C ARG A 600 68.71 -24.03 37.72
N LEU A 601 68.88 -25.33 37.93
CA LEU A 601 67.78 -26.19 38.39
C LEU A 601 67.53 -25.88 39.87
N GLY A 602 66.38 -25.30 40.20
CA GLY A 602 66.02 -24.99 41.57
C GLY A 602 65.39 -26.18 42.26
N THR A 603 65.90 -26.58 43.43
CA THR A 603 65.13 -27.33 44.42
C THR A 603 64.60 -26.35 45.46
N GLY A 604 63.41 -25.78 45.20
CA GLY A 604 62.69 -24.96 46.16
C GLY A 604 63.13 -23.49 46.23
N VAL A 605 62.15 -22.64 46.53
CA VAL A 605 62.20 -21.17 46.51
C VAL A 605 63.13 -20.63 47.60
N GLU A 606 64.24 -20.01 47.21
CA GLU A 606 64.97 -19.07 48.06
C GLU A 606 64.93 -17.68 47.42
N LYS A 607 64.34 -16.74 48.17
CA LYS A 607 64.18 -15.32 47.83
C LYS A 607 65.53 -14.69 47.51
N LEU A 608 65.65 -14.13 46.31
CA LEU A 608 66.69 -13.17 45.95
C LEU A 608 66.60 -11.96 46.89
N SER A 609 67.46 -11.88 47.90
CA SER A 609 67.69 -10.65 48.64
C SER A 609 68.59 -9.73 47.82
N ASP A 610 68.12 -8.50 47.61
CA ASP A 610 68.87 -7.36 47.11
C ASP A 610 70.31 -7.35 47.63
N ASN A 611 71.26 -7.42 46.70
CA ASN A 611 72.60 -6.93 46.95
C ASN A 611 73.14 -6.27 45.69
N ASN A 612 72.63 -5.07 45.41
CA ASN A 612 73.29 -4.11 44.55
C ASN A 612 73.80 -2.94 45.40
N LYS A 613 75.01 -3.10 45.95
CA LYS A 613 75.85 -1.99 46.42
C LYS A 613 77.32 -2.27 46.09
N ARG A 614 77.85 -1.48 45.15
CA ARG A 614 79.27 -1.21 44.83
C ARG A 614 80.03 -2.42 44.28
N SER A 615 80.80 -2.36 43.19
CA SER A 615 81.57 -1.28 42.54
C SER A 615 81.68 -1.51 41.04
#